data_AF-A0A1S5VFP3-F1
#
_entry.id   AF-A0A1S5VFP3-F1
#
_cell.length_a   1.000
_cell.length_b   1.000
_cell.length_c   1.000
_cell.angle_alpha   90.00
_cell.angle_beta   90.00
_cell.angle_gamma   90.00
#
_symmetry.space_group_name_H-M   'P 1'
#
loop_
_entity.id
_entity.type
_entity.pdbx_description
1 polymer ?
#
loop_
_entity_poly.entity_id
_entity_poly.type
_entity_poly.pdbx_seq_one_letter_code
_entity_poly.pdbx_strand_id
1 'polypeptide(L)'
;MAKTSRIEQFQSLMRIVRRVLLPLGLWPLKQPNFFYRLLPFFMSTVTASAACAVINFTIAHRKNIPVMTQALGLSLTLTTITLKLLSCNPNRKCVRILFETLSELTNELSKDTVSKHLISGKFVIGRRLSFALTYITFTSVVAYMLTPIIFIIFQLQHGVHPITFKLVMAAKYPWSISSPSFLYFCHYTMEVIALSNAIIVTCGLDTYFMLCILQISWKFRAMSYRFYNMKDGDDYNATVQDCLKDYKKLLKCRDNIEKIFGPLTLWLLISSAVVLCSNMFQISKIKSLSVKQIYNFALYLGARSLQLFIYTWSGSVITIESEKFRDAVYASNWPATGQRKFMTSILIMLTQKPLVISACS
;
A
#
# COMPACT_ATOMS: atom_id res chain seq x y z
N MET A 1 19.93 -14.39 22.45
CA MET A 1 19.55 -13.87 21.10
C MET A 1 19.54 -12.35 21.15
N ALA A 2 20.53 -11.66 20.57
CA ALA A 2 20.60 -10.20 20.60
C ALA A 2 19.38 -9.59 19.89
N LYS A 3 18.66 -8.69 20.56
CA LYS A 3 17.45 -8.05 20.04
C LYS A 3 17.87 -7.10 18.91
N THR A 4 17.74 -7.56 17.66
CA THR A 4 18.04 -6.80 16.42
C THR A 4 17.48 -5.38 16.50
N SER A 5 18.29 -4.36 16.20
CA SER A 5 17.86 -2.96 16.36
C SER A 5 16.66 -2.63 15.45
N ARG A 6 15.77 -1.72 15.87
CA ARG A 6 14.57 -1.37 15.06
C ARG A 6 14.96 -0.82 13.67
N ILE A 7 16.12 -0.18 13.56
CA ILE A 7 16.68 0.33 12.30
C ILE A 7 17.03 -0.81 11.36
N GLU A 8 17.72 -1.83 11.84
CA GLU A 8 18.05 -3.02 11.02
C GLU A 8 16.78 -3.71 10.54
N GLN A 9 15.76 -3.80 11.40
CA GLN A 9 14.46 -4.37 11.02
C GLN A 9 13.77 -3.54 9.93
N PHE A 10 13.82 -2.22 10.02
CA PHE A 10 13.32 -1.30 8.99
C PHE A 10 14.09 -1.45 7.67
N GLN A 11 15.43 -1.44 7.72
CA GLN A 11 16.28 -1.63 6.53
C GLN A 11 16.06 -3.00 5.89
N SER A 12 15.82 -4.04 6.69
CA SER A 12 15.45 -5.38 6.19
C SER A 12 14.13 -5.33 5.43
N LEU A 13 13.09 -4.73 6.03
CA LEU A 13 11.78 -4.59 5.37
C LEU A 13 11.86 -3.75 4.10
N MET A 14 12.60 -2.63 4.11
CA MET A 14 12.80 -1.79 2.93
C MET A 14 13.54 -2.54 1.81
N ARG A 15 14.51 -3.42 2.15
CA ARG A 15 15.16 -4.32 1.18
C ARG A 15 14.19 -5.33 0.58
N ILE A 16 13.27 -5.88 1.37
CA ILE A 16 12.21 -6.77 0.87
C ILE A 16 11.31 -6.01 -0.11
N VAL A 17 10.81 -4.84 0.29
CA VAL A 17 9.97 -3.98 -0.56
C VAL A 17 10.68 -3.65 -1.88
N ARG A 18 11.98 -3.31 -1.83
CA ARG A 18 12.81 -3.11 -3.03
C ARG A 18 12.82 -4.34 -3.92
N ARG A 19 13.13 -5.52 -3.38
CA ARG A 19 13.20 -6.78 -4.16
C ARG A 19 11.87 -7.13 -4.81
N VAL A 20 10.76 -6.87 -4.12
CA VAL A 20 9.40 -7.14 -4.61
C VAL A 20 8.99 -6.13 -5.70
N LEU A 21 9.34 -4.85 -5.57
CA LEU A 21 8.95 -3.82 -6.56
C LEU A 21 9.83 -3.78 -7.83
N LEU A 22 11.06 -4.30 -7.78
CA LEU A 22 11.97 -4.39 -8.92
C LEU A 22 11.39 -5.17 -10.13
N PRO A 23 10.84 -6.39 -9.99
CA PRO A 23 10.29 -7.15 -11.13
C PRO A 23 9.04 -6.53 -11.76
N LEU A 24 8.35 -5.60 -11.09
CA LEU A 24 7.27 -4.81 -11.70
C LEU A 24 7.77 -3.55 -12.39
N GLY A 25 9.06 -3.25 -12.28
CA GLY A 25 9.62 -1.99 -12.77
C GLY A 25 9.23 -0.78 -11.93
N LEU A 26 8.67 -0.97 -10.73
CA LEU A 26 8.12 0.12 -9.90
C LEU A 26 9.17 0.79 -9.01
N TRP A 27 10.24 0.09 -8.67
CA TRP A 27 11.28 0.66 -7.80
C TRP A 27 12.00 1.85 -8.48
N PRO A 28 12.22 2.98 -7.78
CA PRO A 28 12.90 4.15 -8.35
C PRO A 28 14.40 3.90 -8.51
N LEU A 29 14.83 3.54 -9.72
CA LEU A 29 16.24 3.47 -10.09
C LEU A 29 16.74 4.86 -10.55
N LYS A 30 18.00 5.18 -10.27
CA LYS A 30 18.63 6.45 -10.70
C LYS A 30 18.70 6.56 -12.23
N GLN A 31 19.10 5.49 -12.90
CA GLN A 31 19.19 5.38 -14.35
C GLN A 31 18.57 4.06 -14.82
N PRO A 32 17.24 4.01 -15.03
CA PRO A 32 16.59 2.79 -15.50
C PRO A 32 16.78 2.61 -17.01
N ASN A 33 17.14 1.38 -17.41
CA ASN A 33 17.17 0.92 -18.80
C ASN A 33 15.79 1.09 -19.46
N PHE A 34 15.75 1.18 -20.78
CA PHE A 34 14.51 1.32 -21.56
C PHE A 34 13.48 0.21 -21.23
N PHE A 35 13.92 -1.06 -21.21
CA PHE A 35 13.07 -2.20 -20.84
C PHE A 35 12.45 -2.08 -19.45
N TYR A 36 13.20 -1.58 -18.46
CA TYR A 36 12.70 -1.40 -17.10
C TYR A 36 11.60 -0.33 -17.03
N ARG A 37 11.67 0.70 -17.90
CA ARG A 37 10.63 1.74 -17.99
C ARG A 37 9.34 1.22 -18.60
N LEU A 38 9.43 0.29 -19.56
CA LEU A 38 8.29 -0.33 -20.22
C LEU A 38 7.60 -1.40 -19.35
N LEU A 39 8.31 -1.98 -18.39
CA LEU A 39 7.81 -3.12 -17.61
C LEU A 39 6.47 -2.87 -16.89
N PRO A 40 6.22 -1.73 -16.18
CA PRO A 40 4.92 -1.50 -15.57
C PRO A 40 3.80 -1.26 -16.60
N PHE A 41 4.11 -0.74 -17.79
CA PHE A 41 3.10 -0.61 -18.85
C PHE A 41 2.63 -1.99 -19.30
N PHE A 42 3.57 -2.90 -19.56
CA PHE A 42 3.25 -4.28 -19.91
C PHE A 42 2.46 -4.99 -18.80
N MET A 43 2.89 -4.87 -17.55
CA MET A 43 2.17 -5.47 -16.41
C MET A 43 0.78 -4.84 -16.21
N SER A 44 0.65 -3.54 -16.46
CA SER A 44 -0.64 -2.85 -16.42
C SER A 44 -1.57 -3.31 -17.53
N THR A 45 -1.07 -3.54 -18.75
CA THR A 45 -1.91 -4.04 -19.86
C THR A 45 -2.40 -5.47 -19.59
N VAL A 46 -1.54 -6.33 -19.05
CA VAL A 46 -1.92 -7.71 -18.67
C VAL A 46 -3.02 -7.68 -17.60
N THR A 47 -2.82 -6.92 -16.53
CA THR A 47 -3.82 -6.81 -15.45
C THR A 47 -5.11 -6.11 -15.88
N ALA A 48 -5.04 -5.15 -16.81
CA ALA A 48 -6.22 -4.47 -17.36
C ALA A 48 -7.04 -5.40 -18.26
N SER A 49 -6.39 -6.21 -19.09
CA SER A 49 -7.07 -7.20 -19.92
C SER A 49 -7.84 -8.22 -19.07
N ALA A 50 -7.22 -8.71 -17.99
CA ALA A 50 -7.85 -9.59 -17.02
C ALA A 50 -9.02 -8.90 -16.30
N ALA A 51 -8.86 -7.63 -15.89
CA ALA A 51 -9.93 -6.86 -15.27
C ALA A 51 -11.15 -6.75 -16.20
N CYS A 52 -10.94 -6.40 -17.48
CA CYS A 52 -12.01 -6.33 -18.48
C CYS A 52 -12.73 -7.68 -18.67
N ALA A 53 -11.98 -8.79 -18.73
CA ALA A 53 -12.56 -10.12 -18.89
C ALA A 53 -13.42 -10.55 -17.69
N VAL A 54 -13.01 -10.20 -16.46
CA VAL A 54 -13.79 -10.47 -15.23
C VAL A 54 -15.00 -9.52 -15.11
N ILE A 55 -14.87 -8.25 -15.53
CA ILE A 55 -16.00 -7.31 -15.59
C ILE A 55 -17.06 -7.85 -16.56
N ASN A 56 -16.65 -8.30 -17.75
CA ASN A 56 -17.56 -8.90 -18.72
C ASN A 56 -18.25 -10.15 -18.17
N PHE A 57 -17.53 -10.99 -17.43
CA PHE A 57 -18.11 -12.14 -16.74
C PHE A 57 -19.16 -11.73 -15.69
N THR A 58 -18.86 -10.70 -14.89
CA THR A 58 -19.77 -10.13 -13.90
C THR A 58 -21.06 -9.64 -14.54
N ILE A 59 -20.96 -8.90 -15.66
CA ILE A 59 -22.10 -8.39 -16.41
C ILE A 59 -22.94 -9.53 -17.00
N ALA A 60 -22.29 -10.56 -17.55
CA ALA A 60 -22.96 -11.72 -18.12
C ALA A 60 -23.76 -12.52 -17.07
N HIS A 61 -23.28 -12.57 -15.83
CA HIS A 61 -23.91 -13.31 -14.73
C HIS A 61 -24.72 -12.44 -13.78
N ARG A 62 -25.17 -11.25 -14.21
CA ARG A 62 -25.91 -10.29 -13.36
C ARG A 62 -27.16 -10.84 -12.67
N LYS A 63 -27.77 -11.88 -13.24
CA LYS A 63 -28.98 -12.53 -12.68
C LYS A 63 -28.63 -13.48 -11.52
N ASN A 64 -27.40 -14.00 -11.47
CA ASN A 64 -26.94 -14.90 -10.42
C ASN A 64 -26.13 -14.12 -9.38
N ILE A 65 -26.85 -13.61 -8.36
CA ILE A 65 -26.29 -12.71 -7.33
C ILE A 65 -25.04 -13.29 -6.66
N PRO A 66 -25.01 -14.56 -6.18
CA PRO A 66 -23.81 -15.09 -5.52
C PRO A 66 -22.56 -15.10 -6.40
N VAL A 67 -22.69 -15.48 -7.67
CA VAL A 67 -21.58 -15.55 -8.62
C VAL A 67 -21.15 -14.14 -9.04
N MET A 68 -22.11 -13.25 -9.26
CA MET A 68 -21.87 -11.85 -9.61
C MET A 68 -21.08 -11.14 -8.51
N THR A 69 -21.45 -11.27 -7.24
CA THR A 69 -20.77 -10.59 -6.13
C THR A 69 -19.32 -11.06 -5.95
N GLN A 70 -19.06 -12.36 -6.11
CA GLN A 70 -17.69 -12.89 -6.09
C GLN A 70 -16.84 -12.31 -7.23
N ALA A 71 -17.38 -12.29 -8.45
CA ALA A 71 -16.70 -11.74 -9.62
C ALA A 71 -16.49 -10.22 -9.51
N LEU A 72 -17.45 -9.49 -8.92
CA LEU A 72 -17.37 -8.06 -8.67
C LEU A 72 -16.17 -7.72 -7.76
N GLY A 73 -16.00 -8.45 -6.65
CA GLY A 73 -14.85 -8.27 -5.76
C GLY A 73 -13.51 -8.48 -6.49
N LEU A 74 -13.40 -9.55 -7.29
CA LEU A 74 -12.20 -9.79 -8.08
C LEU A 74 -11.95 -8.67 -9.11
N SER A 75 -12.99 -8.21 -9.81
CA SER A 75 -12.91 -7.12 -10.80
C SER A 75 -12.39 -5.80 -10.20
N LEU A 76 -12.90 -5.41 -9.02
CA LEU A 76 -12.45 -4.22 -8.31
C LEU A 76 -11.01 -4.37 -7.83
N THR A 77 -10.56 -5.59 -7.54
CA THR A 77 -9.17 -5.89 -7.13
C THR A 77 -8.22 -5.74 -8.29
N LEU A 78 -8.51 -6.35 -9.44
CA LEU A 78 -7.71 -6.19 -10.65
C LEU A 78 -7.68 -4.72 -11.09
N THR A 79 -8.81 -4.03 -11.05
CA THR A 79 -8.88 -2.59 -11.36
C THR A 79 -8.01 -1.77 -10.40
N THR A 80 -8.04 -2.06 -9.09
CA THR A 80 -7.17 -1.39 -8.11
C THR A 80 -5.69 -1.60 -8.42
N ILE A 81 -5.30 -2.81 -8.82
CA ILE A 81 -3.91 -3.14 -9.18
C ILE A 81 -3.49 -2.39 -10.45
N THR A 82 -4.35 -2.33 -11.46
CA THR A 82 -4.08 -1.56 -12.70
C THR A 82 -3.87 -0.08 -12.40
N LEU A 83 -4.74 0.52 -11.58
CA LEU A 83 -4.61 1.92 -11.18
C LEU A 83 -3.31 2.16 -10.42
N LYS A 84 -2.93 1.26 -9.50
CA LYS A 84 -1.65 1.36 -8.77
C LYS A 84 -0.44 1.32 -9.71
N LEU A 85 -0.44 0.41 -10.68
CA LEU A 85 0.63 0.30 -11.68
C LEU A 85 0.72 1.55 -12.57
N LEU A 86 -0.44 2.08 -13.00
CA LEU A 86 -0.51 3.28 -13.83
C LEU A 86 -0.10 4.54 -13.05
N SER A 87 -0.56 4.74 -11.83
CA SER A 87 -0.31 5.97 -11.05
C SER A 87 1.15 6.16 -10.66
N CYS A 88 1.90 5.08 -10.40
CA CYS A 88 3.32 5.17 -10.05
C CYS A 88 4.22 5.56 -11.24
N ASN A 89 3.78 5.31 -12.48
CA ASN A 89 4.65 5.39 -13.65
C ASN A 89 4.89 6.84 -14.16
N PRO A 90 3.85 7.68 -14.41
CA PRO A 90 4.04 9.10 -14.70
C PRO A 90 4.74 9.84 -13.55
N ASN A 91 4.48 9.42 -12.31
CA ASN A 91 5.01 10.04 -11.11
C ASN A 91 6.37 9.48 -10.67
N ARG A 92 7.10 8.73 -11.51
CA ARG A 92 8.42 8.14 -11.16
C ARG A 92 9.41 9.15 -10.60
N LYS A 93 9.44 10.37 -11.15
CA LYS A 93 10.31 11.44 -10.63
C LYS A 93 9.95 11.80 -9.19
N CYS A 94 8.66 11.93 -8.90
CA CYS A 94 8.14 12.19 -7.55
C CYS A 94 8.45 11.03 -6.60
N VAL A 95 8.25 9.77 -7.03
CA VAL A 95 8.60 8.58 -6.24
C VAL A 95 10.09 8.55 -5.89
N ARG A 96 10.96 8.89 -6.85
CA ARG A 96 12.40 8.95 -6.62
C ARG A 96 12.78 10.05 -5.63
N ILE A 97 12.28 11.27 -5.83
CA ILE A 97 12.55 12.39 -4.91
C ILE A 97 12.07 12.04 -3.51
N LEU A 98 10.87 11.48 -3.39
CA LEU A 98 10.30 11.03 -2.12
C LEU A 98 11.22 10.01 -1.43
N PHE A 99 11.66 8.99 -2.17
CA PHE A 99 12.58 7.97 -1.65
C PHE A 99 13.92 8.57 -1.20
N GLU A 100 14.53 9.41 -2.02
CA GLU A 100 15.83 10.05 -1.72
C GLU A 100 15.72 10.93 -0.48
N THR A 101 14.71 11.80 -0.40
CA THR A 101 14.50 12.69 0.76
C THR A 101 14.21 11.90 2.03
N LEU A 102 13.33 10.89 1.99
CA LEU A 102 13.04 10.07 3.18
C LEU A 102 14.22 9.21 3.62
N SER A 103 15.02 8.70 2.67
CA SER A 103 16.24 7.96 2.97
C SER A 103 17.29 8.86 3.63
N GLU A 104 17.45 10.10 3.16
CA GLU A 104 18.34 11.10 3.76
C GLU A 104 17.91 11.40 5.20
N LEU A 105 16.63 11.75 5.40
CA LEU A 105 16.07 12.02 6.73
C LEU A 105 16.24 10.84 7.69
N THR A 106 16.00 9.61 7.21
CA THR A 106 16.15 8.41 8.05
C THR A 106 17.61 8.15 8.41
N ASN A 107 18.54 8.41 7.49
CA ASN A 107 19.97 8.26 7.75
C ASN A 107 20.48 9.29 8.76
N GLU A 108 19.99 10.54 8.69
CA GLU A 108 20.24 11.55 9.73
C GLU A 108 19.75 11.08 11.10
N LEU A 109 18.49 10.62 11.22
CA LEU A 109 17.95 10.07 12.46
C LEU A 109 18.74 8.87 12.99
N SER A 110 19.28 8.04 12.09
CA SER A 110 20.04 6.85 12.49
C SER A 110 21.41 7.17 13.09
N LYS A 111 21.99 8.33 12.75
CA LYS A 111 23.29 8.77 13.26
C LYS A 111 23.18 9.42 14.64
N ASP A 112 22.06 10.07 14.90
CA ASP A 112 21.76 10.70 16.20
C ASP A 112 21.40 9.62 17.24
N THR A 113 22.27 9.44 18.24
CA THR A 113 22.14 8.42 19.29
C THR A 113 20.85 8.54 20.08
N VAL A 114 20.37 9.77 20.33
CA VAL A 114 19.15 10.02 21.08
C VAL A 114 17.92 9.77 20.19
N SER A 115 17.96 10.30 18.96
CA SER A 115 16.85 10.15 18.00
C SER A 115 16.67 8.72 17.50
N LYS A 116 17.72 7.89 17.52
CA LYS A 116 17.65 6.47 17.17
C LYS A 116 16.68 5.68 18.06
N HIS A 117 16.57 6.04 19.34
CA HIS A 117 15.61 5.42 20.26
C HIS A 117 14.16 5.91 20.05
N LEU A 118 13.98 7.07 19.40
CA LEU A 118 12.67 7.67 19.11
C LEU A 118 11.93 6.98 17.95
N ILE A 119 12.58 6.05 17.22
CA ILE A 119 11.89 5.23 16.21
C ILE A 119 10.74 4.50 16.87
N SER A 120 9.53 4.90 16.49
CA SER A 120 8.33 4.58 17.24
C SER A 120 8.05 3.08 17.27
N GLY A 121 7.52 2.59 18.40
CA GLY A 121 6.92 1.25 18.50
C GLY A 121 5.82 1.00 17.45
N LYS A 122 5.23 2.08 16.89
CA LYS A 122 4.31 2.03 15.75
C LYS A 122 4.91 1.30 14.53
N PHE A 123 6.23 1.28 14.36
CA PHE A 123 6.89 0.49 13.30
C PHE A 123 6.61 -1.02 13.45
N VAL A 124 6.64 -1.54 14.68
CA VAL A 124 6.40 -2.96 14.94
C VAL A 124 4.98 -3.34 14.55
N ILE A 125 4.02 -2.47 14.87
CA ILE A 125 2.61 -2.63 14.50
C ILE A 125 2.48 -2.59 12.96
N GLY A 126 3.01 -1.56 12.30
CA GLY A 126 2.96 -1.44 10.84
C GLY A 126 3.57 -2.66 10.14
N ARG A 127 4.72 -3.13 10.61
CA ARG A 127 5.35 -4.36 10.08
C ARG A 127 4.46 -5.59 10.25
N ARG A 128 3.81 -5.78 11.41
CA ARG A 128 2.88 -6.89 11.63
C ARG A 128 1.69 -6.81 10.68
N LEU A 129 1.11 -5.61 10.48
CA LEU A 129 0.01 -5.39 9.55
C LEU A 129 0.40 -5.70 8.10
N SER A 130 1.58 -5.24 7.66
CA SER A 130 2.11 -5.52 6.31
C SER A 130 2.34 -7.02 6.07
N PHE A 131 2.93 -7.73 7.04
CA PHE A 131 3.10 -9.19 6.92
C PHE A 131 1.76 -9.93 6.96
N ALA A 132 0.81 -9.53 7.81
CA ALA A 132 -0.51 -10.13 7.84
C ALA A 132 -1.25 -9.93 6.51
N LEU A 133 -1.20 -8.73 5.92
CA LEU A 133 -1.81 -8.46 4.62
C LEU A 133 -1.14 -9.28 3.51
N THR A 134 0.19 -9.35 3.51
CA THR A 134 0.95 -10.17 2.54
C THR A 134 0.58 -11.64 2.67
N TYR A 135 0.49 -12.17 3.89
CA TYR A 135 0.14 -13.56 4.13
C TYR A 135 -1.28 -13.88 3.64
N ILE A 136 -2.29 -13.08 4.02
CA ILE A 136 -3.68 -13.30 3.61
C ILE A 136 -3.83 -13.20 2.09
N THR A 137 -3.16 -12.25 1.44
CA THR A 137 -3.21 -12.12 -0.02
C THR A 137 -2.48 -13.25 -0.73
N PHE A 138 -1.34 -13.70 -0.19
CA PHE A 138 -0.61 -14.85 -0.71
C PHE A 138 -1.44 -16.13 -0.64
N THR A 139 -2.04 -16.44 0.52
CA THR A 139 -2.90 -17.63 0.68
C THR A 139 -4.10 -17.59 -0.25
N SER A 140 -4.73 -16.43 -0.40
CA SER A 140 -5.86 -16.24 -1.31
C SER A 140 -5.47 -16.51 -2.77
N VAL A 141 -4.37 -15.91 -3.25
CA VAL A 141 -3.93 -16.09 -4.64
C VAL A 141 -3.49 -17.52 -4.92
N VAL A 142 -2.73 -18.16 -4.01
CA VAL A 142 -2.34 -19.56 -4.17
C VAL A 142 -3.57 -20.47 -4.24
N ALA A 143 -4.60 -20.22 -3.42
CA ALA A 143 -5.86 -20.97 -3.50
C ALA A 143 -6.55 -20.83 -4.87
N TYR A 144 -6.55 -19.64 -5.46
CA TYR A 144 -7.05 -19.44 -6.83
C TYR A 144 -6.24 -20.22 -7.86
N MET A 145 -4.90 -20.18 -7.81
CA MET A 145 -4.02 -20.90 -8.75
C MET A 145 -4.18 -22.42 -8.69
N LEU A 146 -4.38 -22.97 -7.49
CA LEU A 146 -4.49 -24.42 -7.29
C LEU A 146 -5.87 -24.97 -7.67
N THR A 147 -6.92 -24.14 -7.62
CA THR A 147 -8.30 -24.57 -7.91
C THR A 147 -8.47 -25.29 -9.27
N PRO A 148 -7.96 -24.78 -10.41
CA PRO A 148 -8.08 -25.48 -11.69
C PRO A 148 -7.26 -26.78 -11.75
N ILE A 149 -6.08 -26.81 -11.11
CA ILE A 149 -5.22 -27.99 -11.06
C ILE A 149 -5.91 -29.13 -10.30
N ILE A 150 -6.48 -28.83 -9.13
CA ILE A 150 -7.23 -29.79 -8.32
C ILE A 150 -8.46 -30.29 -9.10
N PHE A 151 -9.15 -29.40 -9.82
CA PHE A 151 -10.31 -29.77 -10.62
C PHE A 151 -9.95 -30.75 -11.76
N ILE A 152 -8.82 -30.55 -12.43
CA ILE A 152 -8.33 -31.47 -13.47
C ILE A 152 -7.95 -32.83 -12.86
N ILE A 153 -7.21 -32.85 -11.74
CA ILE A 153 -6.82 -34.09 -11.05
C ILE A 153 -8.07 -34.89 -10.64
N PHE A 154 -9.09 -34.21 -10.10
CA PHE A 154 -10.34 -34.85 -9.71
C PHE A 154 -11.06 -35.50 -10.89
N GLN A 155 -11.12 -34.82 -12.04
CA GLN A 155 -11.72 -35.36 -13.27
C GLN A 155 -10.97 -36.58 -13.80
N LEU A 156 -9.64 -36.55 -13.76
CA LEU A 156 -8.80 -37.69 -14.16
C LEU A 156 -9.00 -38.89 -13.25
N GLN A 157 -9.04 -38.68 -11.93
CA GLN A 157 -9.25 -39.75 -10.95
C GLN A 157 -10.61 -40.43 -11.09
N HIS A 158 -11.65 -39.68 -11.49
CA HIS A 158 -13.02 -40.20 -11.63
C HIS A 158 -13.39 -40.60 -13.07
N GLY A 159 -12.43 -40.61 -14.00
CA GLY A 159 -12.65 -41.03 -15.38
C GLY A 159 -13.67 -40.17 -16.15
N VAL A 160 -13.83 -38.88 -15.80
CA VAL A 160 -14.80 -37.99 -16.43
C VAL A 160 -14.25 -37.50 -17.77
N HIS A 161 -14.85 -37.96 -18.87
CA HIS A 161 -14.54 -37.52 -20.24
C HIS A 161 -15.76 -36.81 -20.87
N PRO A 162 -15.58 -35.69 -21.60
CA PRO A 162 -14.33 -34.98 -21.87
C PRO A 162 -13.85 -34.12 -20.68
N ILE A 163 -12.53 -33.99 -20.52
CA ILE A 163 -11.91 -33.16 -19.48
C ILE A 163 -12.22 -31.68 -19.76
N THR A 164 -12.82 -30.99 -18.79
CA THR A 164 -13.17 -29.58 -18.93
C THR A 164 -12.12 -28.70 -18.27
N PHE A 165 -11.41 -27.91 -19.06
CA PHE A 165 -10.38 -27.00 -18.57
C PHE A 165 -11.01 -25.70 -18.07
N LYS A 166 -10.83 -25.40 -16.78
CA LYS A 166 -11.29 -24.16 -16.16
C LYS A 166 -10.13 -23.17 -16.04
N LEU A 167 -10.39 -21.92 -16.39
CA LEU A 167 -9.47 -20.80 -16.15
C LEU A 167 -9.34 -20.52 -14.65
N VAL A 168 -8.27 -19.80 -14.27
CA VAL A 168 -7.95 -19.49 -12.87
C VAL A 168 -9.00 -18.54 -12.30
N MET A 169 -9.43 -17.59 -13.13
CA MET A 169 -10.45 -16.61 -12.80
C MET A 169 -11.77 -16.92 -13.49
N ALA A 170 -12.86 -16.47 -12.86
CA ALA A 170 -14.16 -16.44 -13.50
C ALA A 170 -14.21 -15.28 -14.52
N ALA A 171 -13.64 -15.52 -15.70
CA ALA A 171 -13.48 -14.55 -16.77
C ALA A 171 -14.23 -14.98 -18.04
N LYS A 172 -14.72 -13.99 -18.81
CA LYS A 172 -15.39 -14.22 -20.09
C LYS A 172 -14.69 -13.42 -21.18
N TYR A 173 -13.91 -14.12 -22.01
CA TYR A 173 -13.25 -13.53 -23.16
C TYR A 173 -14.20 -13.44 -24.38
N PRO A 174 -13.98 -12.50 -25.31
CA PRO A 174 -14.83 -12.32 -26.50
C PRO A 174 -14.81 -13.51 -27.48
N TRP A 175 -13.75 -14.31 -27.47
CA TRP A 175 -13.57 -15.49 -28.33
C TRP A 175 -13.80 -16.79 -27.56
N SER A 176 -14.18 -17.84 -28.27
CA SER A 176 -14.34 -19.19 -27.71
C SER A 176 -12.98 -19.81 -27.39
N ILE A 177 -12.79 -20.22 -26.14
CA ILE A 177 -11.59 -20.95 -25.70
C ILE A 177 -11.92 -22.44 -25.80
N SER A 178 -11.49 -23.09 -26.88
CA SER A 178 -11.66 -24.54 -27.07
C SER A 178 -10.61 -25.33 -26.27
N SER A 179 -11.05 -26.37 -25.57
CA SER A 179 -10.25 -27.30 -24.75
C SER A 179 -9.54 -28.37 -25.59
N PRO A 180 -8.30 -28.79 -25.26
CA PRO A 180 -7.11 -28.02 -24.91
C PRO A 180 -6.43 -27.45 -26.17
N SER A 181 -6.17 -26.14 -26.20
CA SER A 181 -5.47 -25.46 -27.30
C SER A 181 -4.30 -24.64 -26.77
N PHE A 182 -3.34 -24.29 -27.63
CA PHE A 182 -2.24 -23.37 -27.29
C PHE A 182 -2.77 -22.04 -26.69
N LEU A 183 -3.92 -21.57 -27.18
CA LEU A 183 -4.59 -20.37 -26.67
C LEU A 183 -5.00 -20.49 -25.20
N TYR A 184 -5.43 -21.67 -24.74
CA TYR A 184 -5.75 -21.90 -23.33
C TYR A 184 -4.51 -21.70 -22.45
N PHE A 185 -3.34 -22.20 -22.87
CA PHE A 185 -2.09 -22.02 -22.12
C PHE A 185 -1.65 -20.56 -22.06
N CYS A 186 -1.80 -19.81 -23.16
CA CYS A 186 -1.55 -18.36 -23.19
C CYS A 186 -2.47 -17.61 -22.20
N HIS A 187 -3.77 -17.91 -22.19
CA HIS A 187 -4.70 -17.28 -21.25
C HIS A 187 -4.39 -17.65 -19.80
N TYR A 188 -4.15 -18.93 -19.54
CA TYR A 188 -3.79 -19.40 -18.20
C TYR A 188 -2.54 -18.70 -17.68
N THR A 189 -1.49 -18.58 -18.50
CA THR A 189 -0.25 -17.88 -18.11
C THR A 189 -0.47 -16.38 -17.89
N MET A 190 -1.25 -15.71 -18.74
CA MET A 190 -1.62 -14.29 -18.53
C MET A 190 -2.39 -14.09 -17.22
N GLU A 191 -3.37 -14.95 -16.92
CA GLU A 191 -4.15 -14.91 -15.68
C GLU A 191 -3.30 -15.13 -14.44
N VAL A 192 -2.35 -16.08 -14.52
CA VAL A 192 -1.38 -16.34 -13.45
C VAL A 192 -0.52 -15.09 -13.21
N ILE A 193 0.02 -14.47 -14.27
CA ILE A 193 0.82 -13.24 -14.15
C ILE A 193 -0.01 -12.10 -13.53
N ALA A 194 -1.26 -11.93 -13.94
CA ALA A 194 -2.14 -10.89 -13.41
C ALA A 194 -2.40 -11.06 -11.90
N LEU A 195 -2.62 -12.30 -11.44
CA LEU A 195 -2.81 -12.61 -10.02
C LEU A 195 -1.51 -12.52 -9.22
N SER A 196 -0.38 -12.92 -9.79
CA SER A 196 0.93 -12.71 -9.16
C SER A 196 1.22 -11.23 -8.94
N ASN A 197 0.87 -10.36 -9.90
CA ASN A 197 0.99 -8.92 -9.74
C ASN A 197 0.18 -8.38 -8.55
N ALA A 198 -0.95 -9.01 -8.19
CA ALA A 198 -1.72 -8.65 -6.99
C ALA A 198 -0.92 -8.79 -5.70
N ILE A 199 -0.20 -9.91 -5.54
CA ILE A 199 0.66 -10.18 -4.38
C ILE A 199 1.79 -9.15 -4.34
N ILE A 200 2.46 -8.94 -5.46
CA ILE A 200 3.65 -8.09 -5.54
C ILE A 200 3.29 -6.61 -5.28
N VAL A 201 2.21 -6.11 -5.88
CA VAL A 201 1.74 -4.73 -5.64
C VAL A 201 1.28 -4.55 -4.20
N THR A 202 0.57 -5.52 -3.62
CA THR A 202 0.11 -5.42 -2.23
C THR A 202 1.27 -5.48 -1.23
N CYS A 203 2.18 -6.45 -1.39
CA CYS A 203 3.34 -6.59 -0.53
C CYS A 203 4.32 -5.42 -0.69
N GLY A 204 4.53 -4.94 -1.90
CA GLY A 204 5.47 -3.88 -2.22
C GLY A 204 4.90 -2.48 -1.98
N LEU A 205 3.90 -2.09 -2.77
CA LEU A 205 3.45 -0.70 -2.86
C LEU A 205 2.68 -0.25 -1.61
N ASP A 206 1.78 -1.09 -1.08
CA ASP A 206 1.01 -0.74 0.12
C ASP A 206 1.91 -0.65 1.36
N THR A 207 2.86 -1.58 1.47
CA THR A 207 3.90 -1.51 2.51
C THR A 207 4.78 -0.28 2.33
N TYR A 208 5.18 0.05 1.10
CA TYR A 208 5.99 1.23 0.82
C TYR A 208 5.27 2.53 1.22
N PHE A 209 3.99 2.67 0.89
CA PHE A 209 3.17 3.81 1.31
C PHE A 209 3.20 3.97 2.83
N MET A 210 2.84 2.91 3.57
CA MET A 210 2.85 2.92 5.04
C MET A 210 4.24 3.28 5.60
N LEU A 211 5.32 2.74 5.03
CA LEU A 211 6.69 3.04 5.47
C LEU A 211 7.07 4.50 5.26
N CYS A 212 6.67 5.10 4.13
CA CYS A 212 6.90 6.53 3.89
C CYS A 212 6.24 7.38 4.98
N ILE A 213 5.01 7.04 5.35
CA ILE A 213 4.28 7.76 6.39
C ILE A 213 4.97 7.61 7.75
N LEU A 214 5.37 6.39 8.11
CA LEU A 214 6.08 6.14 9.35
C LEU A 214 7.41 6.89 9.44
N GLN A 215 8.16 7.01 8.33
CA GLN A 215 9.40 7.79 8.28
C GLN A 215 9.14 9.27 8.57
N ILE A 216 8.10 9.87 7.96
CA ILE A 216 7.71 11.25 8.24
C ILE A 216 7.33 11.42 9.71
N SER A 217 6.54 10.48 10.25
CA SER A 217 6.17 10.46 11.67
C SER A 217 7.37 10.38 12.62
N TRP A 218 8.42 9.62 12.28
CA TRP A 218 9.63 9.57 13.10
C TRP A 218 10.37 10.89 13.09
N LYS A 219 10.42 11.58 11.94
CA LYS A 219 11.04 12.90 11.85
C LYS A 219 10.26 13.94 12.67
N PHE A 220 8.92 13.94 12.60
CA PHE A 220 8.11 14.77 13.48
C PHE A 220 8.42 14.53 14.96
N ARG A 221 8.43 13.26 15.39
CA ARG A 221 8.74 12.91 16.77
C ARG A 221 10.14 13.33 17.21
N ALA A 222 11.14 13.21 16.34
CA ALA A 222 12.50 13.66 16.63
C ALA A 222 12.56 15.18 16.79
N MET A 223 11.87 15.93 15.92
CA MET A 223 11.75 17.38 16.07
C MET A 223 11.02 17.76 17.38
N SER A 224 9.91 17.10 17.71
CA SER A 224 9.19 17.33 18.98
C SER A 224 10.08 17.12 20.19
N TYR A 225 10.88 16.04 20.18
CA TYR A 225 11.79 15.73 21.27
C TYR A 225 12.89 16.79 21.42
N ARG A 226 13.40 17.34 20.32
CA ARG A 226 14.40 18.43 20.36
C ARG A 226 13.81 19.67 21.03
N PHE A 227 12.60 20.09 20.64
CA PHE A 227 11.95 21.25 21.28
C PHE A 227 11.61 21.04 22.75
N TYR A 228 11.17 19.83 23.11
CA TYR A 228 10.80 19.53 24.50
C TYR A 228 11.99 19.53 25.46
N ASN A 229 13.19 19.13 24.98
CA ASN A 229 14.39 19.04 25.82
C ASN A 229 15.36 20.21 25.63
N MET A 230 14.94 21.29 24.96
CA MET A 230 15.73 22.52 24.91
C MET A 230 15.91 23.09 26.31
N LYS A 231 17.15 23.44 26.66
CA LYS A 231 17.50 24.09 27.92
C LYS A 231 17.81 25.57 27.71
N ASP A 232 17.66 26.34 28.78
CA ASP A 232 18.07 27.75 28.80
C ASP A 232 19.59 27.83 28.55
N GLY A 233 19.99 28.46 27.43
CA GLY A 233 21.38 28.54 26.97
C GLY A 233 21.69 27.78 25.68
N ASP A 234 20.79 26.91 25.20
CA ASP A 234 20.93 26.27 23.89
C ASP A 234 20.77 27.28 22.74
N ASP A 235 21.35 27.00 21.57
CA ASP A 235 21.14 27.80 20.36
C ASP A 235 19.74 27.54 19.77
N TYR A 236 18.78 28.27 20.31
CA TYR A 236 17.39 28.27 19.88
C TYR A 236 17.24 28.62 18.39
N ASN A 237 18.05 29.55 17.87
CA ASN A 237 17.98 29.98 16.48
C ASN A 237 18.44 28.88 15.54
N ALA A 238 19.57 28.23 15.81
CA ALA A 238 20.05 27.11 15.01
C ALA A 238 19.02 25.97 14.98
N THR A 239 18.44 25.64 16.14
CA THR A 239 17.48 24.53 16.21
C THR A 239 16.18 24.82 15.48
N VAL A 240 15.65 26.05 15.56
CA VAL A 240 14.48 26.45 14.76
C VAL A 240 14.79 26.48 13.28
N GLN A 241 15.96 26.99 12.87
CA GLN A 241 16.35 27.00 11.45
C GLN A 241 16.43 25.58 10.89
N ASP A 242 17.03 24.64 11.62
CA ASP A 242 17.13 23.25 11.19
C ASP A 242 15.76 22.57 11.17
N CYS A 243 14.90 22.87 12.16
CA CYS A 243 13.54 22.38 12.15
C CYS A 243 12.73 22.92 10.95
N LEU A 244 12.88 24.19 10.60
CA LEU A 244 12.20 24.79 9.44
C LEU A 244 12.68 24.13 8.12
N LYS A 245 13.98 23.86 7.99
CA LYS A 245 14.52 23.12 6.83
C LYS A 245 13.91 21.73 6.74
N ASP A 246 13.87 21.00 7.86
CA ASP A 246 13.30 19.66 7.94
C ASP A 246 11.80 19.66 7.66
N TYR A 247 11.04 20.59 8.25
CA TYR A 247 9.61 20.75 8.03
C TYR A 247 9.30 21.03 6.55
N LYS A 248 10.10 21.88 5.89
CA LYS A 248 9.98 22.13 4.44
C LYS A 248 10.25 20.85 3.61
N LYS A 249 11.24 20.03 3.98
CA LYS A 249 11.46 18.71 3.35
C LYS A 249 10.23 17.80 3.55
N LEU A 250 9.64 17.78 4.75
CA LEU A 250 8.46 16.97 5.05
C LEU A 250 7.20 17.40 4.28
N LEU A 251 6.97 18.71 4.12
CA LEU A 251 5.88 19.23 3.29
C LEU A 251 6.03 18.76 1.82
N LYS A 252 7.24 18.83 1.28
CA LYS A 252 7.51 18.31 -0.07
C LYS A 252 7.28 16.79 -0.16
N CYS A 253 7.59 16.03 0.88
CA CYS A 253 7.26 14.60 0.93
C CYS A 253 5.76 14.36 0.92
N ARG A 254 4.99 15.12 1.74
CA ARG A 254 3.51 15.08 1.73
C ARG A 254 2.96 15.33 0.33
N ASP A 255 3.39 16.40 -0.33
CA ASP A 255 2.86 16.78 -1.64
C ASP A 255 3.10 15.68 -2.70
N ASN A 256 4.28 15.05 -2.65
CA ASN A 256 4.57 13.90 -3.52
C ASN A 256 3.71 12.69 -3.17
N ILE A 257 3.49 12.40 -1.88
CA ILE A 257 2.62 11.31 -1.42
C ILE A 257 1.18 11.54 -1.88
N GLU A 258 0.63 12.73 -1.67
CA GLU A 258 -0.75 13.09 -2.08
C GLU A 258 -0.90 12.98 -3.61
N LYS A 259 0.06 13.47 -4.37
CA LYS A 259 0.05 13.36 -5.83
C LYS A 259 0.05 11.91 -6.34
N ILE A 260 0.78 11.02 -5.68
CA ILE A 260 0.92 9.62 -6.11
C ILE A 260 -0.22 8.75 -5.57
N PHE A 261 -0.49 8.86 -4.27
CA PHE A 261 -1.34 7.95 -3.51
C PHE A 261 -2.70 8.54 -3.16
N GLY A 262 -2.93 9.85 -3.35
CA GLY A 262 -4.22 10.49 -3.10
C GLY A 262 -5.35 9.84 -3.92
N PRO A 263 -5.30 9.87 -5.27
CA PRO A 263 -6.31 9.24 -6.12
C PRO A 263 -6.46 7.73 -5.85
N LEU A 264 -5.35 7.05 -5.53
CA LEU A 264 -5.35 5.64 -5.17
C LEU A 264 -6.10 5.37 -3.86
N THR A 265 -5.95 6.25 -2.87
CA THR A 265 -6.62 6.15 -1.57
C THR A 265 -8.12 6.39 -1.73
N LEU A 266 -8.52 7.38 -2.55
CA LEU A 266 -9.93 7.62 -2.86
C LEU A 266 -10.56 6.38 -3.53
N TRP A 267 -9.91 5.83 -4.56
CA TRP A 267 -10.38 4.62 -5.21
C TRP A 267 -10.45 3.44 -4.26
N LEU A 268 -9.44 3.26 -3.38
CA LEU A 268 -9.43 2.21 -2.37
C LEU A 268 -10.62 2.34 -1.41
N LEU A 269 -10.97 3.55 -0.97
CA LEU A 269 -12.13 3.80 -0.11
C LEU A 269 -13.44 3.43 -0.81
N ILE A 270 -13.66 3.91 -2.02
CA ILE A 270 -14.88 3.65 -2.80
C ILE A 270 -15.01 2.16 -3.09
N SER A 271 -13.95 1.53 -3.62
CA SER A 271 -13.97 0.10 -3.95
C SER A 271 -14.15 -0.79 -2.71
N SER A 272 -13.56 -0.43 -1.57
CA SER A 272 -13.76 -1.17 -0.32
C SER A 272 -15.19 -1.03 0.20
N ALA A 273 -15.80 0.15 0.11
CA ALA A 273 -17.19 0.35 0.48
C ALA A 273 -18.13 -0.52 -0.38
N VAL A 274 -17.94 -0.52 -1.70
CA VAL A 274 -18.73 -1.36 -2.62
C VAL A 274 -18.59 -2.85 -2.26
N VAL A 275 -17.35 -3.31 -2.02
CA VAL A 275 -17.06 -4.69 -1.60
C VAL A 275 -17.74 -5.02 -0.27
N LEU A 276 -17.64 -4.15 0.73
CA LEU A 276 -18.26 -4.36 2.05
C LEU A 276 -19.77 -4.47 1.92
N CYS A 277 -20.40 -3.54 1.21
CA CYS A 277 -21.85 -3.54 0.98
C CYS A 277 -22.30 -4.79 0.21
N SER A 278 -21.58 -5.19 -0.83
CA SER A 278 -21.93 -6.36 -1.64
C SER A 278 -21.81 -7.66 -0.83
N ASN A 279 -20.77 -7.78 0.00
CA ASN A 279 -20.59 -8.95 0.88
C ASN A 279 -21.65 -8.99 1.98
N MET A 280 -21.97 -7.86 2.61
CA MET A 280 -23.02 -7.78 3.63
C MET A 280 -24.38 -8.21 3.04
N PHE A 281 -24.74 -7.73 1.86
CA PHE A 281 -25.95 -8.14 1.16
C PHE A 281 -25.96 -9.64 0.86
N GLN A 282 -24.83 -10.19 0.42
CA GLN A 282 -24.70 -11.61 0.14
C GLN A 282 -24.91 -12.45 1.41
N ILE A 283 -24.30 -12.08 2.53
CA ILE A 283 -24.50 -12.75 3.82
C ILE A 283 -25.99 -12.78 4.21
N SER A 284 -26.72 -11.68 4.01
CA SER A 284 -28.15 -11.60 4.32
C SER A 284 -29.05 -12.49 3.46
N LYS A 285 -28.60 -12.95 2.29
CA LYS A 285 -29.42 -13.71 1.33
C LYS A 285 -29.17 -15.22 1.34
N ILE A 286 -28.15 -15.71 2.05
CA ILE A 286 -27.77 -17.11 1.97
C ILE A 286 -28.45 -17.94 3.06
N LYS A 287 -29.19 -18.97 2.64
CA LYS A 287 -29.88 -19.93 3.53
C LYS A 287 -28.97 -21.06 4.04
N SER A 288 -27.94 -21.44 3.26
CA SER A 288 -26.91 -22.41 3.65
C SER A 288 -25.60 -22.08 2.94
N LEU A 289 -24.52 -21.94 3.72
CA LEU A 289 -23.19 -21.66 3.21
C LEU A 289 -22.32 -22.93 3.31
N SER A 290 -21.69 -23.31 2.20
CA SER A 290 -20.61 -24.30 2.29
C SER A 290 -19.42 -23.69 3.04
N VAL A 291 -18.74 -24.51 3.85
CA VAL A 291 -17.56 -24.06 4.63
C VAL A 291 -16.51 -23.38 3.75
N LYS A 292 -16.28 -23.90 2.53
CA LYS A 292 -15.37 -23.33 1.53
C LYS A 292 -15.76 -21.91 1.11
N GLN A 293 -17.05 -21.65 0.91
CA GLN A 293 -17.52 -20.31 0.52
C GLN A 293 -17.33 -19.32 1.66
N ILE A 294 -17.71 -19.69 2.90
CA ILE A 294 -17.50 -18.83 4.09
C ILE A 294 -16.04 -18.45 4.21
N TYR A 295 -15.15 -19.43 4.10
CA TYR A 295 -13.71 -19.22 4.23
C TYR A 295 -13.17 -18.24 3.17
N ASN A 296 -13.52 -18.42 1.90
CA ASN A 296 -13.08 -17.52 0.83
C ASN A 296 -13.63 -16.10 1.00
N PHE A 297 -14.88 -15.95 1.42
CA PHE A 297 -15.46 -14.64 1.72
C PHE A 297 -14.76 -13.96 2.88
N ALA A 298 -14.55 -14.69 3.99
CA ALA A 298 -13.88 -14.16 5.18
C ALA A 298 -12.44 -13.73 4.88
N LEU A 299 -11.68 -14.52 4.12
CA LEU A 299 -10.32 -14.17 3.70
C LEU A 299 -10.31 -12.91 2.83
N TYR A 300 -11.18 -12.85 1.82
CA TYR A 300 -11.23 -11.71 0.91
C TYR A 300 -11.64 -10.42 1.62
N LEU A 301 -12.70 -10.49 2.45
CA LEU A 301 -13.17 -9.38 3.25
C LEU A 301 -12.10 -8.92 4.25
N GLY A 302 -11.45 -9.87 4.93
CA GLY A 302 -10.36 -9.59 5.86
C GLY A 302 -9.17 -8.90 5.17
N ALA A 303 -8.76 -9.38 3.98
CA ALA A 303 -7.70 -8.77 3.19
C ALA A 303 -8.03 -7.32 2.82
N ARG A 304 -9.24 -7.07 2.31
CA ARG A 304 -9.67 -5.73 1.90
C ARG A 304 -9.82 -4.77 3.07
N SER A 305 -10.43 -5.20 4.16
CA SER A 305 -10.55 -4.40 5.38
C SER A 305 -9.19 -4.08 5.99
N LEU A 306 -8.26 -5.04 6.02
CA LEU A 306 -6.90 -4.82 6.51
C LEU A 306 -6.13 -3.84 5.62
N GLN A 307 -6.27 -3.96 4.30
CA GLN A 307 -5.68 -3.01 3.35
C GLN A 307 -6.20 -1.59 3.59
N LEU A 308 -7.52 -1.42 3.72
CA LEU A 308 -8.13 -0.14 4.03
C LEU A 308 -7.63 0.41 5.38
N PHE A 309 -7.61 -0.44 6.41
CA PHE A 309 -7.13 -0.06 7.74
C PHE A 309 -5.67 0.41 7.72
N ILE A 310 -4.78 -0.23 6.97
CA ILE A 310 -3.37 0.22 6.86
C ILE A 310 -3.29 1.64 6.31
N TYR A 311 -4.08 1.97 5.28
CA TYR A 311 -4.08 3.30 4.68
C TYR A 311 -4.60 4.36 5.66
N THR A 312 -5.74 4.12 6.31
CA THR A 312 -6.34 5.07 7.25
C THR A 312 -5.53 5.21 8.53
N TRP A 313 -5.03 4.10 9.10
CA TRP A 313 -4.15 4.11 10.26
C TRP A 313 -2.89 4.92 10.01
N SER A 314 -2.27 4.76 8.83
CA SER A 314 -1.08 5.55 8.46
C SER A 314 -1.39 7.04 8.45
N GLY A 315 -2.52 7.45 7.85
CA GLY A 315 -3.01 8.83 7.85
C GLY A 315 -3.28 9.38 9.26
N SER A 316 -3.85 8.59 10.16
CA SER A 316 -4.04 9.00 11.56
C SER A 316 -2.70 9.16 12.29
N VAL A 317 -1.74 8.26 12.04
CA VAL A 317 -0.42 8.30 12.68
C VAL A 317 0.34 9.58 12.34
N ILE A 318 0.33 10.03 11.08
CA ILE A 318 1.01 11.27 10.69
C ILE A 318 0.34 12.51 11.27
N THR A 319 -1.00 12.53 11.29
CA THR A 319 -1.79 13.64 11.86
C THR A 319 -1.46 13.82 13.35
N ILE A 320 -1.53 12.72 14.12
CA ILE A 320 -1.23 12.73 15.57
C ILE A 320 0.21 13.17 15.85
N GLU A 321 1.19 12.69 15.09
CA GLU A 321 2.59 13.08 15.33
C GLU A 321 2.86 14.53 14.91
N SER A 322 2.17 15.04 13.90
CA SER A 322 2.25 16.46 13.53
C SER A 322 1.59 17.37 14.57
N GLU A 323 0.50 16.96 15.20
CA GLU A 323 -0.13 17.69 16.31
C GLU A 323 0.79 17.73 17.52
N LYS A 324 1.34 16.58 17.92
CA LYS A 324 2.32 16.51 19.03
C LYS A 324 3.56 17.37 18.80
N PHE A 325 3.99 17.50 17.55
CA PHE A 325 5.05 18.43 17.19
C PHE A 325 4.68 19.88 17.48
N ARG A 326 3.47 20.29 17.09
CA ARG A 326 2.97 21.63 17.41
C ARG A 326 2.85 21.85 18.92
N ASP A 327 2.35 20.85 19.66
CA ASP A 327 2.23 20.93 21.12
C ASP A 327 3.60 21.04 21.80
N ALA A 328 4.60 20.29 21.31
CA ALA A 328 5.98 20.37 21.82
C ALA A 328 6.65 21.71 21.53
N VAL A 329 6.39 22.30 20.36
CA VAL A 329 6.85 23.67 20.02
C VAL A 329 6.19 24.68 20.96
N TYR A 330 4.88 24.56 21.19
CA TYR A 330 4.15 25.45 22.10
C TYR A 330 4.67 25.40 23.53
N ALA A 331 4.93 24.18 24.03
CA ALA A 331 5.43 23.94 25.39
C ALA A 331 6.91 24.27 25.59
N SER A 332 7.65 24.59 24.53
CA SER A 332 9.05 25.01 24.66
C SER A 332 9.15 26.39 25.33
N ASN A 333 10.26 26.68 26.03
CA ASN A 333 10.47 27.96 26.74
C ASN A 333 10.77 29.15 25.78
N TRP A 334 10.21 29.12 24.57
CA TRP A 334 10.44 30.10 23.52
C TRP A 334 10.02 31.55 23.88
N PRO A 335 9.05 31.82 24.79
CA PRO A 335 8.75 33.20 25.21
C PRO A 335 9.88 33.84 26.01
N ALA A 336 10.70 33.04 26.71
CA ALA A 336 11.77 33.53 27.58
C ALA A 336 13.03 34.01 26.83
N THR A 337 13.18 33.66 25.54
CA THR A 337 14.37 34.04 24.75
C THR A 337 14.40 35.51 24.32
N GLY A 338 13.29 36.25 24.40
CA GLY A 338 13.22 37.69 24.11
C GLY A 338 13.52 38.10 22.65
N GLN A 339 13.83 37.16 21.74
CA GLN A 339 14.20 37.47 20.36
C GLN A 339 12.98 37.51 19.43
N ARG A 340 12.62 38.71 18.95
CA ARG A 340 11.41 38.94 18.13
C ARG A 340 11.35 38.11 16.84
N LYS A 341 12.47 37.97 16.11
CA LYS A 341 12.53 37.17 14.86
C LYS A 341 12.30 35.68 15.12
N PHE A 342 12.82 35.18 16.24
CA PHE A 342 12.66 33.81 16.69
C PHE A 342 11.21 33.53 17.09
N MET A 343 10.62 34.38 17.93
CA MET A 343 9.20 34.29 18.32
C MET A 343 8.26 34.30 17.12
N THR A 344 8.54 35.15 16.13
CA THR A 344 7.73 35.21 14.90
C THR A 344 7.80 33.89 14.12
N SER A 345 8.98 33.26 14.05
CA SER A 345 9.17 31.98 13.35
C SER A 345 8.42 30.83 14.04
N ILE A 346 8.49 30.78 15.38
CA ILE A 346 7.72 29.84 16.21
C ILE A 346 6.22 30.06 16.00
N LEU A 347 5.76 31.31 16.01
CA LEU A 347 4.35 31.65 15.81
C LEU A 347 3.84 31.21 14.42
N ILE A 348 4.66 31.40 13.37
CA ILE A 348 4.36 30.91 12.02
C ILE A 348 4.23 29.39 12.00
N MET A 349 5.10 28.66 12.72
CA MET A 349 5.00 27.20 12.84
C MET A 349 3.74 26.75 13.59
N LEU A 350 3.38 27.45 14.68
CA LEU A 350 2.19 27.14 15.48
C LEU A 350 0.87 27.43 14.73
N THR A 351 0.89 28.41 13.83
CA THR A 351 -0.26 28.76 12.98
C THR A 351 -0.44 27.85 11.77
N GLN A 352 0.54 27.00 11.44
CA GLN A 352 0.36 25.98 10.40
C GLN A 352 -0.64 24.91 10.86
N LYS A 353 -1.48 24.45 9.92
CA LYS A 353 -2.35 23.30 10.16
C LYS A 353 -1.51 22.03 10.32
N PRO A 354 -1.93 21.06 11.17
CA PRO A 354 -1.30 19.76 11.25
C PRO A 354 -1.21 19.11 9.88
N LEU A 355 -0.14 18.34 9.67
CA LEU A 355 0.09 17.67 8.41
C LEU A 355 -0.88 16.49 8.26
N VAL A 356 -1.92 16.72 7.46
CA VAL A 356 -2.91 15.73 7.04
C VAL A 356 -2.61 15.32 5.61
N ILE A 357 -2.86 14.05 5.28
CA ILE A 357 -2.78 13.54 3.90
C ILE A 357 -4.18 13.60 3.32
N SER A 358 -4.38 14.44 2.31
CA SER A 358 -5.64 14.55 1.60
C SER A 358 -5.70 13.55 0.45
N ALA A 359 -6.85 12.88 0.29
CA ALA A 359 -7.05 11.93 -0.81
C ALA A 359 -7.20 12.64 -2.17
N CYS A 360 -7.78 13.85 -2.18
CA CYS A 360 -7.76 14.76 -3.32
C CYS A 360 -7.61 16.19 -2.80
N SER A 361 -6.73 16.97 -3.42
CA SER A 361 -6.52 18.40 -3.15
C SER A 361 -6.83 19.24 -4.37
#